data_AF-A0A954JKN3-F1
#
_entry.id   AF-A0A954JKN3-F1
#
_cell.length_a   1.000
_cell.length_b   1.000
_cell.length_c   1.000
_cell.angle_alpha   90.00
_cell.angle_beta   90.00
_cell.angle_gamma   90.00
#
_symmetry.space_group_name_H-M   'P 1'
#
loop_
_entity.id
_entity.type
_entity.pdbx_description
1 polymer ?
#
loop_
_entity_poly.entity_id
_entity_poly.type
_entity_poly.pdbx_seq_one_letter_code
_entity_poly.pdbx_strand_id
1 'polypeptide(L)'
;MVTRRVYDQEKHVHFVTFSCDKRRQYLNPDRAKRIVIGTMGSELAKRNGLCSGFVIMPDHVHTLMWFPEVEQLSSFMDVWKTQTSRSLKNLYRSEFQNYWQHVPETDPIWQARYYGFNLWSRRKLEEKLAYRHQNPVRAGLVERCVDWPWSSARWYEERKSVGTSIKWPPCGDSHNEIHLRTPGTSPRRDRNRAGKISSSELRRLGRSVL
;
A
#
# COMPACT_ATOMS: atom_id res chain seq x y z
N MET A 1 -8.14 -25.38 -14.29
CA MET A 1 -8.22 -24.16 -13.45
C MET A 1 -7.55 -24.44 -12.12
N VAL A 2 -6.48 -23.73 -11.76
CA VAL A 2 -5.87 -23.87 -10.42
C VAL A 2 -6.76 -23.13 -9.43
N THR A 3 -7.54 -23.86 -8.64
CA THR A 3 -8.32 -23.31 -7.52
C THR A 3 -7.35 -22.96 -6.39
N ARG A 4 -6.83 -21.73 -6.39
CA ARG A 4 -5.92 -21.25 -5.35
C ARG A 4 -6.74 -20.94 -4.09
N ARG A 5 -6.53 -21.73 -3.03
CA ARG A 5 -7.17 -21.50 -1.72
C ARG A 5 -6.52 -20.30 -1.02
N VAL A 6 -7.34 -19.41 -0.48
CA VAL A 6 -6.92 -18.43 0.51
C VAL A 6 -6.86 -19.18 1.83
N TYR A 7 -5.67 -19.29 2.41
CA TYR A 7 -5.48 -19.94 3.68
C TYR A 7 -5.60 -18.89 4.77
N ASP A 8 -6.67 -18.92 5.55
CA ASP A 8 -6.93 -17.98 6.65
C ASP A 8 -7.09 -18.74 7.96
N GLN A 9 -6.13 -19.61 8.26
CA GLN A 9 -6.13 -20.51 9.41
C GLN A 9 -5.03 -20.15 10.43
N GLU A 10 -4.24 -19.13 10.13
CA GLU A 10 -3.11 -18.68 10.93
C GLU A 10 -3.11 -17.16 10.97
N LYS A 11 -2.54 -16.55 12.03
CA LYS A 11 -2.52 -15.09 12.25
C LYS A 11 -1.46 -14.38 11.38
N HIS A 12 -1.48 -14.68 10.09
CA HIS A 12 -0.57 -14.11 9.10
C HIS A 12 -1.08 -12.78 8.54
N VAL A 13 -0.17 -12.05 7.90
CA VAL A 13 -0.56 -10.88 7.13
C VAL A 13 -1.06 -11.35 5.78
N HIS A 14 -2.21 -10.86 5.36
CA HIS A 14 -2.77 -11.14 4.05
C HIS A 14 -2.40 -10.04 3.07
N PHE A 15 -1.71 -10.41 2.00
CA PHE A 15 -1.66 -9.59 0.81
C PHE A 15 -2.93 -9.80 0.01
N VAL A 16 -3.64 -8.71 -0.26
CA VAL A 16 -4.90 -8.73 -1.00
C VAL A 16 -4.84 -7.80 -2.19
N THR A 17 -5.39 -8.26 -3.31
CA THR A 17 -5.63 -7.46 -4.51
C THR A 17 -7.03 -7.73 -5.04
N PHE A 18 -7.77 -6.68 -5.38
CA PHE A 18 -9.03 -6.81 -6.11
C PHE A 18 -9.16 -5.68 -7.11
N SER A 19 -9.81 -5.98 -8.24
CA SER A 19 -9.92 -5.05 -9.37
C SER A 19 -11.37 -4.68 -9.64
N CYS A 20 -11.56 -3.52 -10.23
CA CYS A 20 -12.80 -3.13 -10.86
C CYS A 20 -13.14 -4.08 -12.01
N ASP A 21 -14.44 -4.32 -12.20
CA ASP A 21 -14.90 -5.17 -13.28
C ASP A 21 -14.46 -4.61 -14.65
N LYS A 22 -14.11 -5.52 -15.58
CA LYS A 22 -13.59 -5.18 -16.92
C LYS A 22 -12.42 -4.18 -16.91
N ARG A 23 -11.68 -4.07 -15.79
CA ARG A 23 -10.60 -3.07 -15.58
C ARG A 23 -11.04 -1.63 -15.79
N ARG A 24 -12.33 -1.34 -15.59
CA ARG A 24 -12.86 0.03 -15.64
C ARG A 24 -12.23 0.88 -14.54
N GLN A 25 -11.99 2.15 -14.84
CA GLN A 25 -11.33 3.06 -13.91
C GLN A 25 -12.32 3.71 -12.92
N TYR A 26 -13.12 2.90 -12.23
CA TYR A 26 -14.13 3.38 -11.28
C TYR A 26 -13.54 4.10 -10.06
N LEU A 27 -12.21 4.05 -9.88
CA LEU A 27 -11.50 4.70 -8.79
C LEU A 27 -10.74 5.94 -9.28
N ASN A 28 -10.90 6.38 -10.52
CA ASN A 28 -10.32 7.64 -11.00
C ASN A 28 -10.72 8.84 -10.13
N PRO A 29 -11.99 9.03 -9.73
CA PRO A 29 -12.36 10.13 -8.85
C PRO A 29 -11.74 9.96 -7.45
N ASP A 30 -11.24 11.04 -6.88
CA ASP A 30 -10.69 11.03 -5.53
C ASP A 30 -11.74 10.74 -4.45
N ARG A 31 -13.01 11.10 -4.72
CA ARG A 31 -14.13 10.71 -3.87
C ARG A 31 -14.34 9.19 -3.85
N ALA A 32 -14.13 8.51 -4.97
CA ALA A 32 -14.21 7.05 -5.05
C ALA A 32 -13.11 6.38 -4.20
N LYS A 33 -11.87 6.87 -4.28
CA LYS A 33 -10.76 6.34 -3.47
C LYS A 33 -10.97 6.61 -1.98
N ARG A 34 -11.49 7.77 -1.61
CA ARG A 34 -11.88 8.10 -0.22
C ARG A 34 -12.93 7.13 0.33
N ILE A 35 -13.96 6.80 -0.46
CA ILE A 35 -14.96 5.78 -0.08
C ILE A 35 -14.25 4.46 0.22
N VAL A 36 -13.37 4.00 -0.66
CA VAL A 36 -12.66 2.72 -0.48
C VAL A 36 -11.79 2.70 0.77
N ILE A 37 -10.99 3.75 1.02
CA ILE A 37 -10.13 3.87 2.23
C ILE A 37 -10.99 3.98 3.49
N GLY A 38 -12.02 4.82 3.48
CA GLY A 38 -12.89 5.05 4.62
C GLY A 38 -13.64 3.78 5.05
N THR A 39 -14.21 3.05 4.08
CA THR A 39 -14.85 1.76 4.37
C THR A 39 -13.83 0.75 4.89
N MET A 40 -12.63 0.65 4.29
CA MET A 40 -11.58 -0.25 4.77
C MET A 40 -11.21 0.05 6.23
N GLY A 41 -10.93 1.31 6.55
CA GLY A 41 -10.55 1.73 7.90
C GLY A 41 -11.64 1.45 8.93
N SER A 42 -12.90 1.74 8.58
CA SER A 42 -14.06 1.47 9.45
C SER A 42 -14.24 -0.04 9.71
N GLU A 43 -14.17 -0.87 8.67
CA GLU A 43 -14.33 -2.32 8.81
C GLU A 43 -13.16 -2.98 9.54
N LEU A 44 -11.93 -2.47 9.37
CA LEU A 44 -10.78 -2.92 10.14
C LEU A 44 -10.95 -2.58 11.62
N ALA A 45 -11.38 -1.36 11.94
CA ALA A 45 -11.62 -0.94 13.32
C ALA A 45 -12.66 -1.83 14.03
N LYS A 46 -13.76 -2.19 13.35
CA LYS A 46 -14.80 -3.09 13.88
C LYS A 46 -14.27 -4.49 14.23
N ARG A 47 -13.21 -4.92 13.56
CA ARG A 47 -12.63 -6.27 13.69
C ARG A 47 -11.32 -6.29 14.45
N ASN A 48 -10.90 -5.14 15.00
CA ASN A 48 -9.55 -4.94 15.56
C ASN A 48 -8.44 -5.35 14.57
N GLY A 49 -8.72 -5.26 13.27
CA GLY A 49 -7.79 -5.54 12.19
C GLY A 49 -6.81 -4.39 11.99
N LEU A 50 -5.68 -4.71 11.37
CA LEU A 50 -4.59 -3.78 11.10
C LEU A 50 -4.37 -3.64 9.60
N CYS A 51 -4.13 -2.41 9.15
CA CYS A 51 -3.61 -2.15 7.81
C CYS A 51 -2.11 -1.87 7.92
N SER A 52 -1.29 -2.68 7.26
CA SER A 52 0.16 -2.45 7.17
C SER A 52 0.50 -1.60 5.94
N GLY A 53 -0.34 -1.58 4.92
CA GLY A 53 -0.16 -0.64 3.83
C GLY A 53 -1.09 -0.92 2.67
N PHE A 54 -1.22 0.06 1.78
CA PHE A 54 -2.13 -0.02 0.65
C PHE A 54 -1.68 0.87 -0.51
N VAL A 55 -2.22 0.58 -1.69
CA VAL A 55 -2.19 1.42 -2.88
C VAL A 55 -3.52 1.27 -3.61
N ILE A 56 -4.20 2.38 -3.84
CA ILE A 56 -5.41 2.43 -4.67
C ILE A 56 -5.02 3.03 -6.02
N MET A 57 -5.15 2.20 -7.04
CA MET A 57 -4.95 2.56 -8.44
C MET A 57 -6.32 2.90 -9.06
N PRO A 58 -6.36 3.55 -10.24
CA PRO A 58 -7.59 3.85 -10.98
C PRO A 58 -8.63 2.72 -11.10
N ASP A 59 -8.18 1.47 -11.21
CA ASP A 59 -9.01 0.31 -11.52
C ASP A 59 -8.78 -0.88 -10.58
N HIS A 60 -7.97 -0.75 -9.52
CA HIS A 60 -7.74 -1.82 -8.55
C HIS A 60 -7.12 -1.32 -7.24
N VAL A 61 -7.15 -2.20 -6.24
CA VAL A 61 -6.61 -1.94 -4.90
C VAL A 61 -5.61 -3.03 -4.54
N HIS A 62 -4.49 -2.63 -3.94
CA HIS A 62 -3.57 -3.50 -3.21
C HIS A 62 -3.59 -3.12 -1.74
N THR A 63 -3.63 -4.12 -0.86
CA THR A 63 -3.56 -3.87 0.58
C THR A 63 -2.92 -5.04 1.31
N LEU A 64 -2.34 -4.72 2.45
CA LEU A 64 -1.74 -5.63 3.41
C LEU A 64 -2.48 -5.46 4.71
N MET A 65 -3.18 -6.52 5.13
CA MET A 65 -4.02 -6.49 6.33
C MET A 65 -3.75 -7.69 7.22
N TRP A 66 -3.97 -7.51 8.49
CA TRP A 66 -3.85 -8.56 9.50
C TRP A 66 -5.07 -8.52 10.41
N PHE A 67 -5.49 -9.69 10.87
CA PHE A 67 -6.63 -9.85 11.76
C PHE A 67 -6.19 -10.57 13.04
N PRO A 68 -6.76 -10.20 14.20
CA PRO A 68 -6.45 -10.85 15.47
C PRO A 68 -7.01 -12.26 15.56
N GLU A 69 -8.09 -12.56 14.82
CA GLU A 69 -8.68 -13.88 14.70
C GLU A 69 -8.56 -14.41 13.27
N VAL A 70 -8.54 -15.73 13.16
CA VAL A 70 -8.54 -16.45 11.88
C VAL A 70 -9.90 -16.38 11.19
N GLU A 71 -9.95 -16.73 9.91
CA GLU A 71 -11.18 -16.78 9.08
C GLU A 71 -11.92 -15.44 8.93
N GLN A 72 -11.27 -14.32 9.21
CA GLN A 72 -11.87 -12.99 9.10
C GLN A 72 -11.74 -12.38 7.70
N LEU A 73 -10.76 -12.79 6.89
CA LEU A 73 -10.46 -12.13 5.62
C LEU A 73 -11.61 -12.22 4.63
N SER A 74 -12.21 -13.41 4.47
CA SER A 74 -13.29 -13.58 3.47
C SER A 74 -14.49 -12.71 3.80
N SER A 75 -14.98 -12.79 5.04
CA SER A 75 -16.13 -11.99 5.48
C SER A 75 -15.83 -10.49 5.47
N PHE A 76 -14.59 -10.08 5.77
CA PHE A 76 -14.15 -8.70 5.61
C PHE A 76 -14.21 -8.25 4.14
N MET A 77 -13.67 -9.04 3.22
CA MET A 77 -13.65 -8.72 1.79
C MET A 77 -15.05 -8.62 1.19
N ASP A 78 -15.96 -9.50 1.59
CA ASP A 78 -17.35 -9.48 1.14
C ASP A 78 -18.05 -8.19 1.58
N VAL A 79 -17.91 -7.81 2.85
CA VAL A 79 -18.47 -6.56 3.38
C VAL A 79 -17.84 -5.34 2.72
N TRP A 80 -16.51 -5.29 2.63
CA TRP A 80 -15.79 -4.16 2.05
C TRP A 80 -16.15 -3.92 0.59
N LYS A 81 -16.14 -4.97 -0.24
CA LYS A 81 -16.52 -4.89 -1.66
C LYS A 81 -17.99 -4.55 -1.84
N THR A 82 -18.88 -5.08 -0.98
CA THR A 82 -20.32 -4.80 -1.06
C THR A 82 -20.64 -3.34 -0.72
N GLN A 83 -20.14 -2.85 0.42
CA GLN A 83 -20.40 -1.47 0.85
C GLN A 83 -19.80 -0.44 -0.11
N THR A 84 -18.57 -0.67 -0.57
CA THR A 84 -17.93 0.23 -1.54
C THR A 84 -18.62 0.17 -2.89
N SER A 85 -19.07 -1.01 -3.36
CA SER A 85 -19.85 -1.12 -4.61
C SER A 85 -21.11 -0.27 -4.56
N ARG A 86 -21.90 -0.37 -3.48
CA ARG A 86 -23.12 0.45 -3.30
C ARG A 86 -22.81 1.94 -3.30
N SER A 87 -21.80 2.35 -2.54
CA SER A 87 -21.40 3.75 -2.40
C SER A 87 -20.86 4.32 -3.72
N LEU A 88 -20.09 3.53 -4.47
CA LEU A 88 -19.56 3.92 -5.78
C LEU A 88 -20.68 4.02 -6.82
N LYS A 89 -21.62 3.07 -6.88
CA LYS A 89 -22.80 3.20 -7.76
C LYS A 89 -23.57 4.49 -7.46
N ASN A 90 -23.78 4.82 -6.19
CA ASN A 90 -24.44 6.08 -5.81
C ASN A 90 -23.65 7.33 -6.21
N LEU A 91 -22.32 7.30 -6.04
CA LEU A 91 -21.43 8.37 -6.50
C LEU A 91 -21.55 8.57 -8.02
N TYR A 92 -21.47 7.49 -8.79
CA TYR A 92 -21.52 7.59 -10.25
C TYR A 92 -22.90 8.02 -10.78
N ARG A 93 -23.99 7.57 -10.16
CA ARG A 93 -25.34 8.06 -10.48
C ARG A 93 -25.54 9.54 -10.18
N SER A 94 -24.89 10.08 -9.16
CA SER A 94 -25.07 11.48 -8.75
C SER A 94 -24.13 12.44 -9.47
N GLU A 95 -22.87 12.08 -9.66
CA GLU A 95 -21.83 13.01 -10.14
C GLU A 95 -21.32 12.71 -11.56
N PHE A 96 -21.58 11.50 -12.10
CA PHE A 96 -21.00 11.05 -13.36
C PHE A 96 -22.06 10.46 -14.30
N GLN A 97 -23.24 11.07 -14.36
CA GLN A 97 -24.41 10.58 -15.09
C GLN A 97 -24.13 10.28 -16.57
N ASN A 98 -23.42 11.18 -17.27
CA ASN A 98 -23.10 11.02 -18.70
C ASN A 98 -22.32 9.73 -18.99
N TYR A 99 -21.46 9.30 -18.08
CA TYR A 99 -20.76 8.03 -18.20
C TYR A 99 -21.63 6.88 -17.69
N TRP A 100 -22.28 7.06 -16.53
CA TRP A 100 -23.00 6.00 -15.84
C TRP A 100 -24.26 5.53 -16.59
N GLN A 101 -24.93 6.39 -17.36
CA GLN A 101 -26.10 6.03 -18.17
C GLN A 101 -25.82 4.93 -19.21
N HIS A 102 -24.56 4.74 -19.60
CA HIS A 102 -24.13 3.71 -20.55
C HIS A 102 -23.62 2.43 -19.87
N VAL A 103 -23.67 2.37 -18.54
CA VAL A 103 -23.26 1.21 -17.75
C VAL A 103 -24.51 0.50 -17.24
N PRO A 104 -24.73 -0.78 -17.58
CA PRO A 104 -25.87 -1.53 -17.06
C PRO A 104 -25.90 -1.53 -15.53
N GLU A 105 -27.06 -1.32 -14.93
CA GLU A 105 -27.18 -1.29 -13.46
C GLU A 105 -26.81 -2.63 -12.79
N THR A 106 -26.93 -3.72 -13.54
CA THR A 106 -26.51 -5.07 -13.15
C THR A 106 -25.00 -5.28 -13.23
N ASP A 107 -24.24 -4.42 -13.92
CA ASP A 107 -22.77 -4.53 -13.97
C ASP A 107 -22.20 -4.37 -12.54
N PRO A 108 -21.31 -5.29 -12.11
CA PRO A 108 -20.66 -5.15 -10.83
C PRO A 108 -19.60 -4.05 -10.87
N ILE A 109 -19.34 -3.41 -9.73
CA ILE A 109 -18.19 -2.49 -9.60
C ILE A 109 -16.89 -3.28 -9.55
N TRP A 110 -16.88 -4.40 -8.84
CA TRP A 110 -15.70 -5.22 -8.58
C TRP A 110 -15.78 -6.55 -9.32
N GLN A 111 -14.64 -7.09 -9.74
CA GLN A 111 -14.53 -8.50 -10.12
C GLN A 111 -14.98 -9.39 -8.96
N ALA A 112 -15.62 -10.53 -9.25
CA ALA A 112 -16.19 -11.40 -8.22
C ALA A 112 -15.15 -11.85 -7.18
N ARG A 113 -13.99 -12.33 -7.62
CA ARG A 113 -12.91 -12.80 -6.74
C ARG A 113 -11.92 -11.70 -6.41
N TYR A 114 -11.22 -11.88 -5.30
CA TYR A 114 -9.97 -11.15 -5.00
C TYR A 114 -8.81 -12.15 -5.04
N TYR A 115 -7.60 -11.65 -5.23
CA TYR A 115 -6.38 -12.40 -5.11
C TYR A 115 -5.80 -12.19 -3.71
N GLY A 116 -5.57 -13.29 -2.99
CA GLY A 116 -5.06 -13.29 -1.62
C GLY A 116 -3.92 -14.28 -1.44
N PHE A 117 -2.89 -13.92 -0.66
CA PHE A 117 -1.91 -14.89 -0.13
C PHE A 117 -1.30 -14.40 1.19
N ASN A 118 -0.78 -15.34 1.97
CA ASN A 118 -0.20 -15.06 3.27
C ASN A 118 1.26 -14.65 3.19
N LEU A 119 1.63 -13.70 4.04
CA LEU A 119 2.98 -13.26 4.28
C LEU A 119 3.38 -13.68 5.70
N TRP A 120 4.46 -14.45 5.75
CA TRP A 120 4.93 -15.14 6.96
C TRP A 120 6.05 -14.41 7.68
N SER A 121 6.69 -13.43 7.05
CA SER A 121 7.80 -12.71 7.65
C SER A 121 7.75 -11.22 7.36
N ARG A 122 8.30 -10.45 8.30
CA ARG A 122 8.44 -9.00 8.17
C ARG A 122 9.21 -8.59 6.93
N ARG A 123 10.32 -9.25 6.63
CA ARG A 123 11.11 -8.99 5.40
C ARG A 123 10.26 -9.09 4.13
N LYS A 124 9.46 -10.17 4.00
CA LYS A 124 8.58 -10.35 2.83
C LYS A 124 7.50 -9.27 2.77
N LEU A 125 7.00 -8.83 3.92
CA LEU A 125 6.04 -7.73 4.02
C LEU A 125 6.63 -6.41 3.52
N GLU A 126 7.84 -6.06 3.99
CA GLU A 126 8.58 -4.86 3.57
C GLU A 126 8.88 -4.87 2.07
N GLU A 127 9.37 -5.99 1.52
CA GLU A 127 9.63 -6.15 0.08
C GLU A 127 8.35 -5.92 -0.76
N LYS A 128 7.21 -6.46 -0.31
CA LYS A 128 5.93 -6.27 -1.02
C LYS A 128 5.42 -4.84 -0.89
N LEU A 129 5.58 -4.19 0.25
CA LEU A 129 5.23 -2.78 0.43
C LEU A 129 6.01 -1.90 -0.55
N ALA A 130 7.35 -2.01 -0.54
CA ALA A 130 8.22 -1.21 -1.39
C ALA A 130 7.89 -1.39 -2.87
N TYR A 131 7.72 -2.64 -3.33
CA TYR A 131 7.35 -2.93 -4.72
C TYR A 131 6.00 -2.31 -5.12
N ARG A 132 5.01 -2.34 -4.23
CA ARG A 132 3.66 -1.84 -4.52
C ARG A 132 3.58 -0.33 -4.47
N HIS A 133 4.30 0.33 -3.57
CA HIS A 133 4.39 1.80 -3.54
C HIS A 133 4.96 2.37 -4.83
N GLN A 134 5.70 1.58 -5.61
CA GLN A 134 6.17 1.96 -6.96
C GLN A 134 5.12 1.73 -8.07
N ASN A 135 3.94 1.19 -7.77
CA ASN A 135 2.89 0.98 -8.79
C ASN A 135 2.42 2.29 -9.44
N PRO A 136 2.14 3.37 -8.70
CA PRO A 136 1.75 4.64 -9.30
C PRO A 136 2.83 5.21 -10.23
N VAL A 137 4.10 5.07 -9.85
CA VAL A 137 5.25 5.51 -10.66
C VAL A 137 5.35 4.72 -11.96
N ARG A 138 5.30 3.38 -11.86
CA ARG A 138 5.34 2.49 -13.05
C ARG A 138 4.14 2.66 -13.98
N ALA A 139 3.02 3.13 -13.45
CA ALA A 139 1.83 3.45 -14.23
C ALA A 139 1.88 4.88 -14.82
N GLY A 140 2.94 5.65 -14.57
CA GLY A 140 3.07 7.03 -15.06
C GLY A 140 2.12 8.02 -14.40
N LEU A 141 1.56 7.70 -13.22
CA LEU A 141 0.61 8.58 -12.52
C LEU A 141 1.31 9.69 -11.75
N VAL A 142 2.53 9.44 -11.28
CA VAL A 142 3.38 10.35 -10.51
C VAL A 142 4.85 10.01 -10.73
N GLU A 143 5.75 10.96 -10.47
CA GLU A 143 7.20 10.74 -10.58
C GLU A 143 7.78 10.00 -9.35
N ARG A 144 7.26 10.28 -8.15
CA ARG A 144 7.67 9.61 -6.91
C ARG A 144 6.51 8.91 -6.24
N CYS A 145 6.78 7.79 -5.56
CA CYS A 145 5.78 7.00 -4.83
C CYS A 145 4.99 7.82 -3.80
N VAL A 146 5.64 8.72 -3.06
CA VAL A 146 5.02 9.56 -2.03
C VAL A 146 4.07 10.62 -2.58
N ASP A 147 4.20 10.97 -3.86
CA ASP A 147 3.36 11.97 -4.52
C ASP A 147 1.98 11.40 -4.87
N TRP A 148 1.80 10.07 -4.80
CA TRP A 148 0.49 9.44 -4.95
C TRP A 148 -0.25 9.42 -3.60
N PRO A 149 -1.24 10.31 -3.39
CA PRO A 149 -1.89 10.47 -2.08
C PRO A 149 -2.74 9.26 -1.68
N TRP A 150 -3.04 8.39 -2.65
CA TRP A 150 -3.86 7.19 -2.52
C TRP A 150 -3.02 5.93 -2.27
N SER A 151 -1.85 6.11 -1.68
CA SER A 151 -1.00 5.03 -1.16
C SER A 151 -0.58 5.31 0.28
N SER A 152 -0.11 4.27 0.96
CA SER A 152 0.53 4.41 2.27
C SER A 152 1.99 4.88 2.19
N ALA A 153 2.58 5.14 1.01
CA ALA A 153 3.99 5.46 0.85
C ALA A 153 4.43 6.67 1.69
N ARG A 154 3.65 7.77 1.65
CA ARG A 154 3.91 8.98 2.45
C ARG A 154 3.86 8.77 3.97
N TRP A 155 3.15 7.74 4.46
CA TRP A 155 3.19 7.41 5.88
C TRP A 155 4.54 6.81 6.26
N TYR A 156 5.13 6.00 5.37
CA TYR A 156 6.41 5.36 5.59
C TYR A 156 7.58 6.34 5.48
N GLU A 157 7.58 7.18 4.44
CA GLU A 157 8.68 8.10 4.15
C GLU A 157 8.56 9.45 4.86
N GLU A 158 7.34 9.98 4.99
CA GLU A 158 7.11 11.34 5.48
C GLU A 158 6.30 11.41 6.78
N ARG A 159 5.86 10.27 7.32
CA ARG A 159 5.00 10.18 8.52
C ARG A 159 3.69 10.97 8.43
N LYS A 160 3.21 11.23 7.20
CA LYS A 160 1.93 11.91 6.97
C LYS A 160 0.75 10.94 7.07
N SER A 161 -0.37 11.43 7.56
CA SER A 161 -1.63 10.68 7.60
C SER A 161 -2.10 10.31 6.18
N VAL A 162 -2.69 9.12 6.05
CA VAL A 162 -3.15 8.54 4.78
C VAL A 162 -4.65 8.21 4.78
N GLY A 163 -5.41 8.76 5.74
CA GLY A 163 -6.86 8.54 5.86
C GLY A 163 -7.25 7.22 6.54
N THR A 164 -6.27 6.42 6.96
CA THR A 164 -6.46 5.25 7.82
C THR A 164 -5.22 5.05 8.70
N SER A 165 -5.36 4.31 9.80
CA SER A 165 -4.24 3.99 10.69
C SER A 165 -3.36 2.92 10.05
N ILE A 166 -2.08 3.21 9.89
CA ILE A 166 -1.08 2.23 9.46
C ILE A 166 -0.39 1.69 10.70
N LYS A 167 -0.39 0.35 10.84
CA LYS A 167 0.22 -0.35 11.97
C LYS A 167 0.94 -1.61 11.50
N TRP A 168 2.04 -1.90 12.17
CA TRP A 168 2.71 -3.18 12.01
C TRP A 168 1.96 -4.26 12.80
N PRO A 169 1.74 -5.43 12.19
CA PRO A 169 1.14 -6.55 12.88
C PRO A 169 2.17 -7.21 13.80
N PRO A 170 1.73 -8.01 14.78
CA PRO A 170 2.61 -8.88 15.55
C PRO A 170 3.09 -10.02 14.65
N CYS A 171 3.93 -9.71 13.66
CA CYS A 171 4.65 -10.75 12.93
C CYS A 171 5.66 -11.36 13.89
N GLY A 172 5.69 -12.71 13.96
CA GLY A 172 6.63 -13.45 14.78
C GLY A 172 8.07 -13.22 14.33
N ASP A 173 8.69 -12.17 14.85
CA ASP A 173 10.14 -12.07 14.93
C ASP A 173 10.54 -12.69 16.27
N SER A 174 10.72 -14.01 16.31
CA SER A 174 11.64 -14.62 17.27
C SER A 174 13.08 -14.25 16.87
N HIS A 175 13.41 -12.97 16.99
CA HIS A 175 14.68 -12.39 17.44
C HIS A 175 14.78 -10.91 17.07
N ASN A 176 15.03 -10.12 18.12
CA ASN A 176 15.49 -8.74 18.17
C ASN A 176 14.48 -7.63 17.87
N GLU A 177 13.99 -7.04 18.97
CA GLU A 177 13.68 -5.61 19.06
C GLU A 177 14.78 -4.79 18.40
N ILE A 178 14.54 -4.34 17.17
CA ILE A 178 15.30 -3.23 16.62
C ILE A 178 14.61 -1.98 17.13
N HIS A 179 15.20 -1.38 18.18
CA HIS A 179 14.98 0.02 18.53
C HIS A 179 15.02 0.84 17.23
N LEU A 180 13.88 1.44 16.88
CA LEU A 180 13.80 2.49 15.88
C LEU A 180 14.75 3.60 16.34
N ARG A 181 15.96 3.64 15.77
CA ARG A 181 16.82 4.82 15.87
C ARG A 181 16.05 5.95 15.19
N THR A 182 15.50 6.85 16.00
CA THR A 182 15.18 8.22 15.57
C THR A 182 16.39 8.78 14.83
N PRO A 183 16.22 9.48 13.69
CA PRO A 183 17.30 10.26 13.12
C PRO A 183 17.61 11.38 14.12
N GLY A 184 18.65 11.16 14.92
CA GLY A 184 19.18 12.18 15.82
C GLY A 184 19.62 13.39 15.00
N THR A 185 19.19 14.54 15.47
CA THR A 185 19.80 15.84 15.25
C THR A 185 21.32 15.72 15.12
N SER A 186 21.84 16.15 13.97
CA SER A 186 23.27 16.22 13.71
C SER A 186 23.95 17.12 14.76
N PRO A 187 24.95 16.64 15.51
CA PRO A 187 25.76 17.54 16.32
C PRO A 187 26.67 18.34 15.39
N ARG A 188 26.55 19.66 15.44
CA ARG A 188 27.54 20.61 14.91
C ARG A 188 28.94 20.14 15.36
N ARG A 189 29.79 19.73 14.41
CA ARG A 189 31.21 19.51 14.68
C ARG A 189 32.00 20.76 14.32
N ASP A 190 32.77 21.18 15.32
CA ASP A 190 33.75 22.24 15.30
C ASP A 190 34.68 22.20 14.08
N ARG A 191 34.85 23.37 13.49
CA ARG A 191 36.00 23.69 12.65
C ARG A 191 37.21 23.82 13.56
N ASN A 192 38.10 22.83 13.54
CA ASN A 192 39.55 23.01 13.64
C ASN A 192 40.28 21.65 13.73
N ARG A 193 40.77 21.16 12.58
CA ARG A 193 42.09 20.50 12.53
C ARG A 193 42.57 20.39 11.08
N ALA A 194 43.60 21.16 10.77
CA ALA A 194 44.36 21.05 9.54
C ALA A 194 45.16 19.73 9.52
N GLY A 195 45.03 18.99 8.43
CA GLY A 195 45.90 17.87 8.07
C GLY A 195 46.17 17.97 6.58
N LYS A 196 47.40 18.35 6.21
CA LYS A 196 47.88 18.52 4.83
C LYS A 196 47.92 17.17 4.13
N ILE A 197 47.32 17.06 2.93
CA ILE A 197 47.53 15.93 2.02
C ILE A 197 48.69 16.28 1.09
N SER A 198 49.66 15.37 0.99
CA SER A 198 50.89 15.51 0.19
C SER A 198 50.59 15.41 -1.31
N SER A 199 51.27 16.24 -2.10
CA SER A 199 51.18 16.33 -3.57
C SER A 199 51.66 15.07 -4.33
N SER A 200 52.03 14.01 -3.61
CA SER A 200 52.48 12.72 -4.17
C SER A 200 51.37 11.68 -4.38
N GLU A 201 50.17 11.85 -3.81
CA GLU A 201 49.06 10.87 -3.94
C GLU A 201 48.08 11.18 -5.09
N LEU A 202 48.10 12.39 -5.65
CA LEU A 202 47.20 12.79 -6.75
C LEU A 202 47.68 12.37 -8.16
N ARG A 203 48.80 11.66 -8.30
CA ARG A 203 49.37 11.27 -9.60
C ARG A 203 49.12 9.81 -10.04
N ARG A 204 48.29 9.03 -9.32
CA ARG A 204 48.15 7.58 -9.57
C ARG A 204 46.83 7.09 -10.17
N LEU A 205 45.92 7.98 -10.59
CA LEU A 205 44.61 7.59 -11.18
C LEU A 205 44.31 8.23 -12.54
N GLY A 206 45.33 8.42 -13.37
CA GLY A 206 45.15 8.86 -14.76
C GLY A 206 46.04 8.09 -15.71
N ARG A 207 45.49 7.02 -16.32
CA ARG A 207 45.78 6.45 -17.66
C ARG A 207 45.43 4.96 -17.69
N SER A 208 44.32 4.60 -18.35
CA SER A 208 44.40 3.82 -19.60
C SER A 208 43.01 3.74 -20.22
N VAL A 209 42.91 4.33 -21.41
CA VAL A 209 41.92 4.03 -22.44
C VAL A 209 42.37 2.72 -23.10
N LEU A 210 41.44 1.78 -23.25
CA LEU A 210 41.10 1.05 -24.49
C LEU A 210 39.75 0.37 -24.26
#